data_AF-A0A812YTN2-F1
#
_entry.id   AF-A0A812YTN2-F1
#
_cell.length_a   1.000
_cell.length_b   1.000
_cell.length_c   1.000
_cell.angle_alpha   90.00
_cell.angle_beta   90.00
_cell.angle_gamma   90.00
#
_symmetry.space_group_name_H-M   'P 1'
#
loop_
_entity.id
_entity.type
_entity.pdbx_description
1 polymer ?
#
loop_
_entity_poly.entity_id
_entity_poly.type
_entity_poly.pdbx_seq_one_letter_code
_entity_poly.pdbx_strand_id
1 'polypeptide(L)' 'MAEVHPRPGLYKIFDEILVNAADNYVTINERDGCISIENNGRGLPVEEHKEHQMYVPEMVFGHLLTSDNYDDSEKK' A
#
# COMPACT_ATOMS: atom_id res chain seq x y z
N MET A 1 -23.12 18.15 17.62
CA MET A 1 -22.00 17.46 16.94
C MET A 1 -22.61 16.37 16.08
N ALA A 2 -22.17 16.20 14.83
CA ALA A 2 -22.70 15.14 13.99
C ALA A 2 -22.15 13.79 14.46
N GLU A 3 -23.02 12.79 14.59
CA GLU A 3 -22.62 11.42 14.89
C GLU A 3 -22.11 10.76 13.60
N VAL A 4 -20.83 10.37 13.60
CA VAL A 4 -20.20 9.73 12.45
C VAL A 4 -20.32 8.22 12.62
N HIS A 5 -20.80 7.54 11.57
CA HIS A 5 -20.88 6.08 11.49
C HIS A 5 -19.80 5.55 10.54
N PRO A 6 -18.55 5.37 11.01
CA PRO A 6 -17.47 4.91 10.15
C PRO A 6 -17.71 3.47 9.71
N ARG A 7 -17.25 3.14 8.49
CA ARG A 7 -17.15 1.76 8.02
C ARG A 7 -15.74 1.26 8.32
N PRO A 8 -15.52 0.42 9.36
CA PRO A 8 -14.17 0.08 9.81
C PRO A 8 -13.32 -0.56 8.72
N GLY A 9 -13.92 -1.39 7.86
CA GLY A 9 -13.20 -2.00 6.73
C GLY A 9 -12.71 -0.98 5.70
N LEU A 10 -13.52 0.04 5.39
CA LEU A 10 -13.11 1.11 4.47
C LEU A 10 -11.95 1.92 5.06
N TYR A 11 -12.02 2.24 6.35
CA TYR A 11 -10.94 2.91 7.04
C TYR A 11 -9.66 2.07 7.05
N LYS A 12 -9.78 0.76 7.28
CA LYS A 12 -8.63 -0.12 7.37
C LYS A 12 -7.90 -0.30 6.04
N ILE A 13 -8.61 -0.49 4.93
CA ILE A 13 -7.95 -0.61 3.62
C ILE A 13 -7.25 0.69 3.21
N PHE A 14 -7.78 1.85 3.61
CA PHE A 14 -7.13 3.13 3.39
C PHE A 14 -5.86 3.27 4.24
N ASP A 15 -5.97 2.96 5.53
CA ASP A 15 -4.87 2.98 6.50
C ASP A 15 -3.69 2.10 6.05
N GLU A 16 -3.95 0.88 5.55
CA GLU A 16 -2.90 -0.02 5.05
C GLU A 16 -2.09 0.55 3.88
N ILE A 17 -2.73 1.28 2.95
CA ILE A 17 -1.97 1.92 1.87
C ILE A 17 -1.25 3.17 2.38
N LEU A 18 -1.87 3.92 3.30
CA LEU A 18 -1.29 5.13 3.88
C LEU A 18 -0.01 4.84 4.65
N VAL A 19 0.02 3.81 5.49
CA VAL A 19 1.21 3.46 6.29
C VAL A 19 2.39 2.96 5.45
N ASN A 20 2.14 2.50 4.23
CA ASN A 20 3.18 2.10 3.28
C ASN A 20 3.79 3.31 2.53
N ALA A 21 3.09 4.45 2.48
CA ALA A 21 3.60 5.67 1.86
C ALA A 21 4.35 6.51 2.91
N ALA A 22 5.67 6.65 2.75
CA ALA A 22 6.48 7.46 3.68
C ALA A 22 6.11 8.97 3.64
N ASP A 23 5.73 9.48 2.46
CA ASP A 23 5.22 10.82 2.25
C ASP A 23 3.75 10.77 1.84
N ASN A 24 2.91 11.57 2.49
CA ASN A 24 1.45 11.43 2.45
C ASN A 24 0.77 12.42 1.50
N TYR A 25 1.05 12.34 0.20
CA TYR A 25 0.23 13.05 -0.79
C TYR A 25 -1.06 12.26 -1.06
N VAL A 26 -2.13 12.65 -0.37
CA VAL A 26 -3.44 12.01 -0.46
C VAL A 26 -4.42 12.88 -1.25
N THR A 27 -5.00 12.31 -2.31
CA THR A 27 -6.09 12.92 -3.07
C THR A 27 -7.35 12.09 -2.91
N ILE A 28 -8.45 12.72 -2.49
CA ILE A 28 -9.77 12.09 -2.40
C ILE A 28 -10.70 12.77 -3.39
N ASN A 29 -11.18 12.02 -4.37
CA ASN A 29 -12.21 12.45 -5.31
C ASN A 29 -13.50 11.70 -4.99
N GLU A 30 -14.35 12.33 -4.17
CA GLU A 30 -15.62 11.76 -3.74
C GLU A 30 -16.60 11.54 -4.89
N ARG A 31 -16.55 12.41 -5.91
CA ARG A 31 -17.44 12.31 -7.08
C ARG A 31 -17.18 11.02 -7.86
N ASP A 32 -15.92 10.66 -8.00
CA ASP A 32 -15.50 9.48 -8.76
C ASP A 32 -15.31 8.24 -7.86
N GLY A 33 -15.45 8.41 -6.53
CA GLY A 33 -15.20 7.34 -5.55
C GLY A 33 -13.74 6.88 -5.51
N CYS A 34 -12.80 7.78 -5.83
CA CYS A 34 -11.38 7.47 -5.97
C CYS A 34 -10.56 8.07 -4.82
N ILE A 35 -9.63 7.27 -4.30
CA ILE A 35 -8.60 7.72 -3.37
C ILE A 35 -7.25 7.38 -4.00
N SER A 36 -6.35 8.37 -4.07
CA SER A 36 -5.00 8.20 -4.59
C SER A 36 -4.00 8.61 -3.51
N ILE A 37 -2.97 7.78 -3.32
CA ILE A 37 -1.88 8.01 -2.38
C ILE A 37 -0.58 7.96 -3.19
N GLU A 38 0.21 9.01 -3.13
CA GLU A 38 1.44 9.16 -3.89
C GLU A 38 2.63 9.39 -2.94
N ASN A 39 3.74 8.71 -3.23
CA ASN A 39 5.02 8.89 -2.54
C ASN A 39 6.12 9.22 -3.56
N ASN A 40 7.09 10.05 -3.17
CA ASN A 40 8.23 10.45 -4.00
C ASN A 40 9.55 9.71 -3.65
N GLY A 41 9.50 8.81 -2.67
CA GLY A 41 10.64 7.98 -2.26
C GLY A 41 11.05 6.94 -3.31
N ARG A 42 11.99 6.06 -2.95
CA ARG A 42 12.41 4.95 -3.82
C ARG A 42 11.20 4.05 -4.12
N GLY A 43 10.87 3.90 -5.40
CA GLY A 43 9.82 2.99 -5.85
C GLY A 43 10.25 1.52 -5.79
N LEU A 44 9.29 0.62 -6.06
CA LEU A 44 9.58 -0.80 -6.22
C LEU A 44 10.43 -1.05 -7.48
N PRO A 45 11.34 -2.02 -7.47
CA PRO A 45 12.11 -2.38 -8.66
C PRO A 45 11.18 -2.99 -9.72
N VAL A 46 11.32 -2.56 -10.97
CA VAL A 46 10.53 -3.08 -12.09
C VAL A 46 11.32 -4.19 -12.79
N GLU A 47 11.41 -5.33 -12.13
CA GLU A 47 12.13 -6.51 -12.60
C GLU A 47 11.39 -7.80 -12.25
N GLU A 48 11.74 -8.89 -12.94
CA GLU A 48 11.19 -10.22 -12.68
C GLU A 48 11.88 -10.85 -11.47
N HIS A 49 11.09 -11.34 -10.51
CA HIS A 49 11.60 -12.04 -9.33
C HIS A 49 12.08 -13.45 -9.72
N LYS A 50 13.36 -13.74 -9.47
CA LYS A 50 14.06 -14.94 -9.97
C LYS A 50 13.39 -16.27 -9.62
N GLU A 51 12.75 -16.34 -8.45
CA GLU A 51 12.13 -17.59 -7.94
C GLU A 51 10.65 -17.70 -8.28
N HIS A 52 9.95 -16.57 -8.41
CA HIS A 52 8.50 -16.53 -8.56
C HIS A 52 8.04 -16.30 -10.01
N GLN A 53 8.98 -16.05 -10.93
CA GLN A 53 8.74 -15.89 -12.38
C GLN A 53 7.63 -14.88 -12.69
N MET A 54 7.59 -13.78 -11.92
CA MET A 54 6.64 -12.68 -12.05
C MET A 54 7.31 -11.36 -11.67
N TYR A 55 6.73 -10.24 -12.06
CA TYR A 55 7.27 -8.92 -11.72
C TYR A 55 7.12 -8.62 -10.23
N VAL A 56 8.11 -7.95 -9.63
CA VAL A 56 8.05 -7.55 -8.21
C VAL A 56 6.79 -6.72 -7.88
N PRO A 57 6.37 -5.74 -8.69
CA PRO A 57 5.10 -5.03 -8.46
C PRO A 57 3.86 -5.94 -8.46
N GLU A 58 3.82 -6.94 -9.35
CA GLU A 58 2.72 -7.91 -9.40
C GLU A 58 2.72 -8.79 -8.15
N MET A 59 3.90 -9.24 -7.73
CA MET A 59 4.06 -10.05 -6.53
C MET A 59 3.54 -9.31 -5.29
N VAL A 60 4.01 -8.08 -5.04
CA VAL A 60 3.71 -7.33 -3.82
C VAL A 60 2.25 -6.86 -3.77
N PHE A 61 1.65 -6.48 -4.89
CA PHE A 61 0.27 -5.96 -4.91
C PHE A 61 -0.79 -7.01 -5.26
N GLY A 62 -0.42 -8.10 -5.94
CA GLY A 62 -1.34 -9.09 -6.49
C GLY A 62 -1.42 -10.40 -5.71
N HIS A 63 -0.43 -10.69 -4.86
CA HIS A 63 -0.35 -11.95 -4.13
C HIS A 63 -0.38 -11.74 -2.61
N LEU A 64 -1.11 -12.60 -1.91
CA LEU A 64 -1.12 -12.60 -0.44
C LEU A 64 0.20 -13.15 0.10
N LEU A 65 0.56 -12.74 1.33
CA LEU A 65 1.74 -13.22 2.07
C LEU A 65 3.09 -12.88 1.42
N THR A 66 3.18 -11.72 0.76
CA THR A 66 4.41 -11.15 0.21
C THR A 66 4.81 -9.91 1.00
N SER A 67 6.05 -9.84 1.48
CA SER A 67 6.57 -8.71 2.25
C SER A 67 8.10 -8.71 2.24
N ASP A 68 8.70 -7.53 2.15
CA ASP A 68 10.15 -7.35 2.30
C ASP A 68 10.57 -7.37 3.79
N ASN A 69 9.61 -7.48 4.71
CA ASN A 69 9.81 -7.32 6.16
C ASN A 69 9.81 -8.66 6.93
N TYR A 70 10.00 -9.80 6.25
CA TYR A 70 10.05 -11.13 6.88
C TYR A 70 11.37 -11.44 7.58
N ASP A 71 12.43 -10.67 7.31
CA ASP A 71 13.75 -10.90 7.90
C ASP A 71 13.92 -10.13 9.21
N ASP A 72 13.52 -10.75 10.32
CA ASP A 72 13.67 -10.23 11.70
C ASP A 72 15.14 -10.04 12.12
N SER A 73 16.10 -10.44 11.28
CA SER A 73 17.54 -10.26 11.55
C SER A 73 18.04 -8.85 11.23
N GLU A 74 17.33 -8.08 10.39
CA GLU A 74 17.62 -6.68 10.12
C GLU A 74 16.68 -5.76 10.92
N LYS A 75 17.16 -5.24 12.05
CA LYS A 75 16.48 -4.16 12.77
C LYS A 75 16.48 -2.89 11.90
N LYS A 76 15.28 -2.42 11.53
CA LYS A 76 15.06 -1.03 11.09
C LYS A 76 15.34 -0.03 12.21
#